data_AF-F8LC75-F1
#
_entry.id   AF-F8LC75-F1
#
_cell.length_a   1.000
_cell.length_b   1.000
_cell.length_c   1.000
_cell.angle_alpha   90.00
_cell.angle_beta   90.00
_cell.angle_gamma   90.00
#
_symmetry.space_group_name_H-M   'P 1'
#
loop_
_entity.id
_entity.type
_entity.pdbx_description
1 polymer ?
#
loop_
_entity_poly.entity_id
_entity_poly.type
_entity_poly.pdbx_seq_one_letter_code
_entity_poly.pdbx_strand_id
1 'polypeptide(L)'
;MKRRKWTPELKTKIVLEGLKGRPLAEICTEYEISQAQFYQWKDCFLNNASRAFEKGKSDQKEARLQKQNNRLKQVVADLTLELKKTTRSGICEEKTS
;
A
#
# COMPACT_ATOMS: atom_id res chain seq x y z
N MET A 1 -8.83 -24.09 14.52
CA MET A 1 -7.46 -23.57 14.78
C MET A 1 -7.35 -22.15 14.28
N LYS A 2 -7.05 -21.16 15.14
CA LYS A 2 -6.76 -19.78 14.70
C LYS A 2 -5.39 -19.77 14.03
N ARG A 3 -5.34 -19.45 12.73
CA ARG A 3 -4.07 -19.27 12.01
C ARG A 3 -3.33 -18.08 12.63
N ARG A 4 -2.10 -18.31 13.09
CA ARG A 4 -1.19 -17.25 13.55
C ARG A 4 -1.01 -16.23 12.42
N LYS A 5 -1.23 -14.94 12.69
CA LYS A 5 -1.04 -13.87 11.71
C LYS A 5 0.40 -13.35 11.81
N TRP A 6 1.13 -13.40 10.70
CA TRP A 6 2.50 -12.89 10.62
C TRP A 6 2.48 -11.42 10.16
N THR A 7 2.61 -10.49 11.10
CA THR A 7 2.69 -9.07 10.77
C THR A 7 4.05 -8.73 10.16
N PRO A 8 4.14 -7.67 9.33
CA PRO A 8 5.42 -7.23 8.76
C PRO A 8 6.49 -6.94 9.82
N GLU A 9 6.09 -6.38 10.97
CA GLU A 9 6.98 -6.02 12.07
C GLU A 9 7.56 -7.28 12.72
N LEU A 10 6.72 -8.29 12.94
CA LEU A 10 7.17 -9.56 13.51
C LEU A 10 8.11 -10.31 12.58
N LYS A 11 7.79 -10.38 11.27
CA LYS A 11 8.69 -10.97 10.26
C LYS A 11 10.05 -10.27 10.24
N THR A 12 10.04 -8.94 10.31
CA THR A 12 11.25 -8.13 10.36
C THR A 12 12.08 -8.44 11.60
N LYS A 13 11.44 -8.50 12.78
CA LYS A 13 12.12 -8.86 14.05
C LYS A 13 12.80 -10.22 13.95
N ILE A 14 12.08 -11.24 13.48
CA ILE A 14 12.58 -12.61 13.33
C ILE A 14 13.81 -12.65 12.41
N VAL A 15 13.72 -12.01 11.24
CA VAL A 15 14.85 -11.94 10.30
C VAL A 15 16.05 -11.24 10.93
N LEU A 16 15.85 -10.12 11.63
CA LEU A 16 16.91 -9.39 12.30
C LEU A 16 17.59 -10.20 13.41
N GLU A 17 16.86 -11.00 14.18
CA GLU A 17 17.45 -11.90 15.18
C GLU A 17 18.42 -12.91 14.54
N GLY A 18 18.02 -13.53 13.42
CA GLY A 18 18.90 -14.44 12.68
C GLY A 18 20.10 -13.72 12.07
N LEU A 19 19.93 -12.51 11.54
CA LEU A 19 21.05 -11.70 11.01
C LEU A 19 22.02 -11.23 12.12
N LYS A 20 21.55 -11.08 13.36
CA LYS A 20 22.39 -10.79 14.54
C LYS A 20 23.20 -12.01 15.03
N GLY A 21 23.04 -13.16 14.38
CA GLY A 21 23.80 -14.38 14.68
C GLY A 21 23.11 -15.36 15.63
N ARG A 22 21.83 -15.14 15.96
CA ARG A 22 21.07 -16.11 16.76
C ARG A 22 20.89 -17.42 15.97
N PRO A 23 21.07 -18.61 16.59
CA PRO A 23 20.93 -19.88 15.91
C PRO A 23 19.53 -20.07 15.30
N LEU A 24 19.48 -20.49 14.03
CA LEU A 24 18.22 -20.66 13.31
C LEU A 24 17.32 -21.72 13.95
N ALA A 25 17.90 -22.76 14.54
CA ALA A 25 17.16 -23.80 15.25
C ALA A 25 16.32 -23.21 16.39
N GLU A 26 16.89 -22.32 17.20
CA GLU A 26 16.19 -21.66 18.29
C GLU A 26 15.06 -20.75 17.79
N ILE A 27 15.33 -19.97 16.74
CA ILE A 27 14.34 -19.08 16.12
C ILE A 27 13.17 -19.91 15.56
N CYS A 28 13.46 -20.98 14.83
CA CYS A 28 12.47 -21.88 14.27
C CYS A 28 11.59 -22.52 15.35
N THR A 29 12.18 -22.93 16.46
CA THR A 29 11.44 -23.50 17.60
C THR A 29 10.60 -22.46 18.32
N GLU A 30 11.16 -21.30 18.67
CA GLU A 30 10.44 -20.25 19.43
C GLU A 30 9.26 -19.66 18.64
N TYR A 31 9.50 -19.35 17.37
CA TYR A 31 8.47 -18.76 16.53
C TYR A 31 7.61 -19.82 15.82
N GLU A 32 7.89 -21.11 16.01
CA GLU A 32 7.17 -22.22 15.36
C GLU A 32 7.14 -22.07 13.82
N ILE A 33 8.29 -21.70 13.24
CA ILE A 33 8.46 -21.51 11.80
C ILE A 33 9.44 -22.53 11.23
N SER A 34 9.24 -22.91 9.96
CA SER A 34 10.21 -23.72 9.25
C SER A 34 11.43 -22.89 8.82
N GLN A 35 12.58 -23.54 8.64
CA GLN A 35 13.77 -22.87 8.11
C GLN A 35 13.52 -22.27 6.72
N ALA A 36 12.79 -22.97 5.85
CA ALA A 36 12.41 -22.47 4.53
C ALA A 36 11.61 -21.15 4.62
N GLN A 37 10.68 -21.05 5.59
CA GLN A 37 9.90 -19.83 5.82
C GLN A 37 10.80 -18.68 6.30
N PHE A 38 11.76 -18.95 7.18
CA PHE A 38 12.74 -17.97 7.60
C PHE A 38 13.57 -17.44 6.42
N TYR A 39 14.13 -18.34 5.59
CA TYR A 39 14.92 -17.95 4.43
C TYR A 39 14.11 -17.14 3.42
N GLN A 40 12.86 -17.53 3.16
CA GLN A 40 11.95 -16.75 2.31
C GLN A 40 11.76 -15.32 2.83
N TRP A 41 11.58 -15.14 4.14
CA TRP A 41 11.44 -13.81 4.73
C TRP A 41 12.75 -13.04 4.71
N LYS A 42 13.88 -13.70 4.96
CA LYS A 42 15.21 -13.11 4.90
C LYS A 42 15.49 -12.57 3.50
N ASP A 43 15.25 -13.36 2.47
CA ASP A 43 15.49 -12.95 1.09
C ASP A 43 14.57 -11.79 0.69
N CYS A 44 13.30 -11.86 1.07
CA CYS A 44 12.36 -10.75 0.88
C CYS A 44 12.83 -9.47 1.58
N PHE A 45 13.30 -9.58 2.82
CA PHE A 45 13.82 -8.44 3.59
C PHE A 45 15.05 -7.84 2.93
N LEU A 46 16.05 -8.65 2.59
CA LEU A 46 17.31 -8.18 1.98
C LEU A 46 17.07 -7.54 0.61
N ASN A 47 16.19 -8.10 -0.22
CA ASN A 47 15.84 -7.54 -1.54
C ASN A 47 15.14 -6.18 -1.46
N ASN A 48 14.51 -5.87 -0.33
CA ASN A 48 13.80 -4.60 -0.13
C ASN A 48 14.52 -3.65 0.85
N ALA A 49 15.59 -4.09 1.52
CA ALA A 49 16.26 -3.34 2.56
C ALA A 49 16.85 -2.01 2.05
N SER A 50 17.33 -1.97 0.80
CA SER A 50 17.86 -0.75 0.18
C SER A 50 16.82 0.38 0.11
N ARG A 51 15.54 0.05 -0.02
CA ARG A 51 14.43 1.03 -0.07
C ARG A 51 14.29 1.84 1.21
N ALA A 52 14.70 1.30 2.36
CA ALA A 52 14.70 2.03 3.61
C ALA A 52 15.65 3.26 3.59
N PHE A 53 16.65 3.24 2.72
CA PHE A 53 17.60 4.35 2.53
C PHE A 53 17.20 5.30 1.40
N GLU A 54 16.20 4.96 0.57
CA GLU A 54 15.67 5.80 -0.50
C GLU A 54 14.69 6.87 0.03
N LYS A 55 15.09 7.65 1.04
CA LYS A 55 14.28 8.76 1.57
C LYS A 55 13.84 9.69 0.43
N GLY A 56 12.53 9.95 0.34
CA GLY A 56 11.95 10.96 -0.54
C GLY A 56 11.39 10.46 -1.88
N LYS A 57 11.75 9.29 -2.40
CA LYS A 57 11.18 8.80 -3.69
C LYS A 57 9.74 8.28 -3.54
N SER A 58 9.46 7.58 -2.44
CA SER A 58 8.12 7.07 -2.11
C SER A 58 7.15 8.23 -1.90
N ASP A 59 7.53 9.15 -1.01
CA ASP A 59 6.71 10.32 -0.63
C ASP A 59 6.44 11.24 -1.83
N GLN A 60 7.42 11.42 -2.73
CA GLN A 60 7.22 12.21 -3.95
C GLN A 60 6.25 11.53 -4.92
N LYS A 61 6.32 10.21 -5.07
CA LYS A 61 5.39 9.45 -5.91
C LYS A 61 3.97 9.54 -5.35
N GLU A 62 3.80 9.35 -4.04
CA GLU A 62 2.51 9.46 -3.37
C GLU A 62 1.95 10.88 -3.45
N ALA A 63 2.77 11.91 -3.19
CA ALA A 63 2.36 13.31 -3.33
C ALA A 63 1.95 13.64 -4.78
N ARG A 64 2.68 13.15 -5.77
CA ARG A 64 2.34 13.31 -7.19
C ARG A 64 1.01 12.62 -7.53
N LEU A 65 0.81 11.40 -7.07
CA LEU A 65 -0.44 10.66 -7.28
C LEU A 65 -1.61 11.35 -6.60
N GLN A 66 -1.43 11.85 -5.37
CA GLN A 66 -2.44 12.60 -4.64
C GLN A 66 -2.84 13.88 -5.39
N LYS A 67 -1.86 14.62 -5.93
CA LYS A 67 -2.11 15.83 -6.74
C LYS A 67 -2.91 15.50 -8.01
N GLN A 68 -2.56 14.41 -8.70
CA GLN A 68 -3.32 13.97 -9.87
C GLN A 68 -4.74 13.55 -9.50
N ASN A 69 -4.91 12.81 -8.41
CA ASN A 69 -6.23 12.39 -7.93
C ASN A 69 -7.14 13.58 -7.62
N ASN A 70 -6.59 14.60 -6.95
CA ASN A 70 -7.33 15.82 -6.65
C ASN A 70 -7.75 16.59 -7.91
N ARG A 71 -6.85 16.70 -8.90
CA ARG A 71 -7.18 17.33 -10.18
C ARG A 71 -8.28 16.57 -10.92
N LEU A 72 -8.19 15.25 -10.97
CA LEU A 72 -9.20 14.42 -11.61
C LEU A 72 -10.56 14.56 -10.92
N LYS A 73 -10.60 14.59 -9.59
CA LYS A 73 -11.84 14.84 -8.82
C LYS A 73 -12.47 16.19 -9.13
N GLN A 74 -11.66 17.25 -9.26
CA GLN A 74 -12.17 18.57 -9.64
C GLN A 74 -12.80 18.56 -11.04
N VAL A 75 -12.09 18.02 -12.04
CA VAL A 75 -12.62 17.91 -13.40
C VAL A 75 -13.91 17.10 -13.45
N VAL A 76 -13.99 16.00 -12.70
CA VAL A 76 -15.24 15.21 -12.61
C VAL A 76 -16.36 16.02 -11.96
N ALA A 77 -16.08 16.80 -10.91
CA ALA A 77 -17.08 17.65 -10.27
C ALA A 77 -17.60 18.73 -11.24
N ASP A 78 -16.70 19.41 -11.95
CA ASP A 78 -17.06 20.45 -12.92
C ASP A 78 -17.92 19.89 -14.06
N LEU A 79 -17.49 18.78 -14.68
CA LEU A 79 -18.25 18.10 -15.72
C LEU A 79 -19.62 17.60 -15.22
N THR A 80 -19.70 17.12 -13.97
CA THR A 80 -20.97 16.69 -13.37
C THR A 80 -21.93 17.86 -13.18
N LEU A 81 -21.43 19.04 -12.80
CA LEU A 81 -22.22 20.26 -12.67
C LEU A 81 -22.71 20.75 -14.03
N GLU A 82 -21.86 20.72 -15.06
CA GLU A 82 -22.23 21.08 -16.44
C GLU A 82 -23.33 20.16 -16.98
N LEU A 83 -23.19 18.84 -16.85
CA LEU A 83 -24.22 17.90 -17.26
C LEU A 83 -25.55 18.16 -16.55
N LYS A 84 -25.53 18.40 -15.23
CA LYS A 84 -26.73 18.76 -14.47
C LYS A 84 -27.39 20.06 -14.96
N LYS A 85 -26.58 21.07 -15.33
CA LYS A 85 -27.09 22.33 -15.91
C LYS A 85 -27.74 22.07 -17.27
N THR A 86 -27.09 21.34 -18.17
CA THR A 86 -27.61 21.03 -19.51
C THR A 86 -28.90 20.22 -19.44
N THR A 87 -28.95 19.18 -18.59
CA THR A 87 -30.19 18.41 -18.35
C THR A 87 -31.31 19.31 -17.80
N ARG A 88 -30.99 20.23 -16.89
CA ARG A 88 -31.97 21.17 -16.33
C ARG A 88 -32.47 22.19 -17.36
N SER A 89 -31.60 22.66 -18.25
CA SER A 89 -31.95 23.60 -19.34
C SER A 89 -32.86 22.94 -20.38
N GLY A 90 -32.56 21.70 -20.78
CA GLY A 90 -33.40 20.95 -21.73
C GLY A 90 -34.81 20.68 -21.21
N ILE A 91 -34.96 20.43 -19.90
CA ILE A 91 -36.29 20.24 -19.26
C ILE A 91 -37.09 21.57 -19.21
N CYS A 92 -36.42 22.72 -19.21
CA CYS A 92 -37.09 24.02 -19.22
C CYS A 92 -37.60 24.39 -20.62
N GLU A 93 -36.88 24.03 -21.69
CA GLU A 93 -37.30 24.30 -23.07
C GLU A 93 -38.49 23.43 -23.51
N GLU A 94 -38.55 22.16 -23.09
CA GLU A 94 -39.67 21.25 -23.38
C GLU A 94 -41.00 21.62 -22.71
N LYS A 95 -40.98 22.42 -21.63
CA LYS A 95 -42.20 22.81 -20.89
C LYS A 95 -42.82 24.13 -21.36
N THR A 96 -42.20 24.79 -22.34
CA THR A 96 -42.64 26.07 -22.90
C THR A 96 -43.24 25.95 -24.31
N SER A 97 -43.39 24.73 -24.84
CA SER A 97 -44.04 24.46 -26.13
C SER A 97 -45.33 23.67 -25.98
#